data_AF-A0A953W5H1-F1
#
_entry.id   AF-A0A953W5H1-F1
#
_cell.length_a   1.000
_cell.length_b   1.000
_cell.length_c   1.000
_cell.angle_alpha   90.00
_cell.angle_beta   90.00
_cell.angle_gamma   90.00
#
_symmetry.space_group_name_H-M   'P 1'
#
loop_
_entity.id
_entity.type
_entity.pdbx_description
1 polymer ?
#
loop_
_entity_poly.entity_id
_entity_poly.type
_entity_poly.pdbx_seq_one_letter_code
_entity_poly.pdbx_strand_id
1 'polypeptide(L)' 'APRVLAWLIDQQAAGKTILIGDPGRTYLPRDKLEQIAAYDIPVTRALEDAEVKRAAVWRLR' A
#
# COMPACT_ATOMS: atom_id res chain seq x y z
N ALA A 1 -0.53 4.88 -13.48
CA ALA A 1 -1.02 3.82 -12.58
C ALA A 1 -1.58 2.57 -13.29
N PRO A 2 -2.40 2.65 -14.36
CA PRO A 2 -3.14 1.48 -14.87
C PRO A 2 -2.26 0.29 -15.29
N ARG A 3 -1.11 0.55 -15.93
CA ARG A 3 -0.19 -0.49 -16.40
C ARG A 3 0.42 -1.34 -15.28
N VAL A 4 0.72 -0.72 -14.14
CA VAL A 4 1.31 -1.46 -13.00
C VAL A 4 0.26 -2.33 -12.35
N LEU A 5 -0.98 -1.83 -12.17
CA LEU A 5 -2.06 -2.63 -11.62
C LEU A 5 -2.39 -3.84 -12.50
N ALA A 6 -2.46 -3.64 -13.82
CA ALA A 6 -2.69 -4.74 -14.77
C ALA A 6 -1.60 -5.82 -14.64
N TRP A 7 -0.33 -5.41 -14.60
CA TRP A 7 0.78 -6.35 -14.40
C TRP A 7 0.69 -7.09 -13.05
N LEU A 8 0.33 -6.41 -11.96
CA LEU A 8 0.16 -7.05 -10.65
C LEU A 8 -0.98 -8.09 -10.65
N ILE A 9 -2.08 -7.82 -11.36
CA ILE A 9 -3.18 -8.77 -11.55
C ILE A 9 -2.68 -10.00 -12.32
N ASP A 10 -1.89 -9.81 -13.39
CA ASP A 10 -1.32 -10.94 -14.14
C ASP A 10 -0.38 -11.79 -13.27
N GLN A 11 0.41 -11.17 -12.40
CA GLN A 11 1.28 -11.89 -11.46
C GLN A 11 0.47 -12.67 -10.42
N GLN A 12 -0.62 -12.09 -9.92
CA GLN A 12 -1.53 -12.78 -8.99
C GLN A 12 -2.21 -13.97 -9.68
N ALA A 13 -2.66 -13.82 -10.92
CA ALA A 13 -3.21 -14.90 -11.73
C ALA A 13 -2.19 -16.03 -11.97
N ALA A 14 -0.90 -15.71 -12.01
CA ALA A 14 0.19 -16.69 -12.04
C ALA A 14 0.50 -17.34 -10.66
N GLY A 15 -0.34 -17.12 -9.64
CA GLY A 15 -0.24 -17.73 -8.32
C GLY A 15 0.69 -17.00 -7.34
N LYS A 16 1.18 -15.80 -7.68
CA LYS A 16 2.07 -15.03 -6.80
C LYS A 16 1.28 -14.23 -5.77
N THR A 17 1.77 -14.20 -4.54
CA THR A 17 1.20 -13.30 -3.52
C THR A 17 1.73 -11.89 -3.71
N ILE A 18 0.81 -10.94 -3.88
CA ILE A 18 1.14 -9.52 -4.09
C ILE A 18 0.89 -8.74 -2.81
N LEU A 19 1.95 -8.13 -2.28
CA LEU A 19 1.92 -7.23 -1.15
C LEU A 19 2.29 -5.82 -1.58
N ILE A 20 1.52 -4.84 -1.15
CA ILE A 20 1.68 -3.42 -1.51
C ILE A 20 1.85 -2.62 -0.23
N GLY A 21 3.01 -1.97 -0.09
CA GLY A 21 3.20 -0.94 0.92
C GLY A 21 2.83 0.42 0.33
N ASP A 22 1.83 1.10 0.90
CA ASP A 22 1.46 2.44 0.44
C ASP A 22 1.13 3.36 1.63
N PRO A 23 1.99 4.34 1.92
CA PRO A 23 1.66 5.41 2.85
C PRO A 23 0.82 6.47 2.14
N GLY A 24 -0.49 6.25 2.05
CA GLY A 24 -1.47 7.31 1.79
C GLY A 24 -1.55 7.86 0.36
N ARG A 25 -1.29 7.09 -0.71
CA ARG A 25 -1.55 7.57 -2.07
C ARG A 25 -3.06 7.65 -2.36
N THR A 26 -3.47 8.81 -2.85
CA THR A 26 -4.85 9.11 -3.30
C THR A 26 -5.33 8.20 -4.45
N TYR A 27 -4.42 7.61 -5.22
CA TYR A 27 -4.75 6.82 -6.42
C TYR A 27 -4.71 5.30 -6.21
N LEU A 28 -4.63 4.84 -4.96
CA LEU A 28 -4.64 3.41 -4.64
C LEU A 28 -6.07 2.86 -4.79
N PRO A 29 -6.32 1.83 -5.63
CA PRO A 29 -7.64 1.24 -5.84
C PRO A 29 -8.05 0.38 -4.64
N ARG A 30 -8.46 1.02 -3.54
CA ARG A 30 -8.75 0.37 -2.25
C ARG A 30 -9.84 -0.70 -2.33
N ASP A 31 -10.76 -0.59 -3.29
CA ASP A 31 -11.80 -1.59 -3.56
C ASP A 31 -11.24 -2.96 -3.97
N LYS A 32 -10.06 -2.98 -4.61
CA LYS A 32 -9.38 -4.21 -5.06
C LYS A 32 -8.36 -4.73 -4.05
N LEU A 33 -8.19 -4.04 -2.93
CA LEU A 33 -7.16 -4.33 -1.95
C LEU A 33 -7.77 -4.70 -0.60
N GLU A 34 -7.10 -5.59 0.11
CA GLU A 34 -7.39 -5.94 1.49
C GLU A 34 -6.25 -5.42 2.36
N GLN A 35 -6.54 -4.63 3.39
CA GLN A 35 -5.51 -4.22 4.34
C GLN A 35 -5.18 -5.41 5.24
N ILE A 36 -3.91 -5.81 5.29
CA ILE A 36 -3.46 -6.96 6.09
C ILE A 36 -2.61 -6.55 7.28
N ALA A 37 -2.04 -5.33 7.28
CA ALA A 37 -1.33 -4.77 8.42
C ALA A 37 -1.33 -3.24 8.38
N ALA A 38 -1.20 -2.61 9.54
CA ALA A 38 -0.93 -1.18 9.68
C ALA A 38 0.10 -0.94 10.79
N TYR A 39 0.92 0.08 10.59
CA TYR A 39 2.02 0.45 11.46
C TYR A 39 2.03 1.96 11.67
N ASP A 40 2.20 2.34 12.93
CA ASP A 40 2.43 3.72 13.32
C ASP A 40 3.94 3.92 13.47
N ILE A 41 4.52 4.68 12.54
CA ILE A 41 5.95 4.90 12.44
C ILE A 41 6.25 6.25 13.10
N PRO A 42 6.98 6.30 14.22
CA PRO A 42 7.39 7.55 14.82
C PRO A 42 8.35 8.27 13.87
N VAL A 43 8.09 9.55 13.62
CA VAL A 43 8.95 10.39 12.79
C VAL A 43 9.51 11.54 13.61
N THR A 44 10.78 11.86 13.41
CA THR A 44 11.42 13.00 14.07
C THR A 44 10.87 14.30 13.48
N ARG A 45 10.40 15.21 14.34
CA ARG A 45 9.79 16.53 14.03
C ARG A 45 10.61 17.48 13.14
N ALA A 46 11.80 17.10 12.69
CA ALA A 46 12.69 17.96 11.90
C ALA A 46 12.25 18.12 10.43
N LEU A 47 11.26 17.35 9.93
CA LEU A 47 10.90 17.39 8.52
C LEU A 47 9.39 17.37 8.17
N GLU A 48 8.46 17.06 9.09
CA GLU A 48 7.01 16.99 8.78
C GLU A 48 6.08 17.35 9.98
N ASP A 49 4.87 17.84 9.65
CA ASP A 49 3.84 18.40 10.57
C ASP A 49 3.10 17.37 11.47
N ALA A 50 3.39 16.07 11.33
CA ALA A 50 2.71 15.01 12.08
C ALA A 50 3.71 14.13 12.84
N GLU A 51 3.46 13.90 14.14
CA GLU A 51 4.35 13.14 15.04
C GLU A 51 4.44 11.63 14.72
N VAL A 52 3.51 11.13 13.90
CA VAL A 52 3.39 9.72 13.54
C VAL A 52 2.94 9.60 12.08
N LYS A 53 3.66 8.79 11.28
CA LYS A 53 3.20 8.36 9.96
C LYS A 53 2.52 7.01 10.06
N ARG A 54 1.28 6.92 9.57
CA ARG A 54 0.60 5.64 9.41
C ARG A 54 0.94 5.03 8.05
N ALA A 55 1.56 3.85 8.08
CA ALA A 55 1.81 3.02 6.92
C ALA A 55 0.94 1.77 6.96
N ALA A 56 0.43 1.32 5.82
CA ALA A 56 -0.37 0.11 5.71
C ALA A 56 0.20 -0.84 4.67
N VAL A 57 0.06 -2.14 4.93
CA VAL A 57 0.34 -3.21 3.99
C VAL A 57 -0.98 -3.75 3.47
N TRP A 58 -1.07 -3.83 2.15
CA TRP A 58 -2.25 -4.28 1.43
C TRP A 58 -1.94 -5.54 0.63
N ARG A 59 -2.92 -6.41 0.51
CA ARG A 59 -2.91 -7.55 -0.40
C ARG A 59 -3.86 -7.29 -1.55
N LEU A 60 -3.46 -7.64 -2.77
CA LEU A 60 -4.38 -7.65 -3.91
C LEU A 60 -5.37 -8.81 -3.73
N ARG A 61 -6.68 -8.53 -3.87
CA ARG A 61 -7.75 -9.53 -3.84
C ARG A 61 -7.89 -10.26 -5.16
#